data_AF-A0A511VCV9-F1
#
_entry.id   AF-A0A511VCV9-F1
#
_cell.length_a   1.000
_cell.length_b   1.000
_cell.length_c   1.000
_cell.angle_alpha   90.00
_cell.angle_beta   90.00
_cell.angle_gamma   90.00
#
_symmetry.space_group_name_H-M   'P 1'
#
loop_
_entity.id
_entity.type
_entity.pdbx_description
1 polymer ?
#
loop_
_entity_poly.entity_id
_entity_poly.type
_entity_poly.pdbx_seq_one_letter_code
_entity_poly.pdbx_strand_id
1 'polypeptide(L)'
;MIPKKIHYCWFGKKEKPEDISKYITGWKEVLHDYEFYEWNEENFSIDQHIFTKKMYERKLWAFVSDYVRLKILYEHGGIYLDTDMEIKETLNSFLNFNSFLGFEDENYVAAGIIGTEKYSSFIKKIIDIYDSFSEEQLIHQFPETIPSIITRLLKEEYNLQLNNKTQIINNNEEIIIFDSYHFYIQKQGVKNYSIHHYKGSWIDSDMLKGNYLKYKKNYTILAHLIEKDSNRVLYLQDCISRYRKIALYGLGVLSKYLVDNIQDVYDRTSVIIDSKKSGESYKDIPIIDINSLSKFDFEIVVVTPTYDFSNIKKKLEIYTDEKIVSLEDLLNLHIVY
;
A
#
# COMPACT_ATOMS: atom_id res chain seq x y z
N MET A 1 26.93 -20.55 1.71
CA MET A 1 27.03 -19.49 2.72
C MET A 1 26.71 -18.16 2.06
N ILE A 2 26.04 -17.24 2.77
CA ILE A 2 25.71 -15.90 2.27
C ILE A 2 27.00 -15.10 2.04
N PRO A 3 27.22 -14.51 0.85
CA PRO A 3 28.37 -13.64 0.57
C PRO A 3 28.39 -12.37 1.44
N LYS A 4 29.58 -11.86 1.79
CA LYS A 4 29.75 -10.57 2.48
C LYS A 4 29.62 -9.39 1.51
N LYS A 5 28.44 -9.24 0.93
CA LYS A 5 28.09 -8.17 0.00
C LYS A 5 26.85 -7.46 0.52
N ILE A 6 26.94 -6.14 0.67
CA ILE A 6 25.81 -5.27 0.97
C ILE A 6 25.32 -4.66 -0.33
N HIS A 7 24.05 -4.85 -0.63
CA HIS A 7 23.34 -4.27 -1.75
C HIS A 7 22.30 -3.27 -1.24
N TYR A 8 22.18 -2.12 -1.89
CA TYR A 8 21.12 -1.16 -1.59
C TYR A 8 20.77 -0.36 -2.85
N CYS A 9 19.57 0.21 -2.90
CA CYS A 9 19.08 0.93 -4.07
C CYS A 9 18.99 2.44 -3.81
N TRP A 10 19.25 3.25 -4.85
CA TRP A 10 18.99 4.68 -4.83
C TRP A 10 18.58 5.20 -6.22
N PHE A 11 17.29 5.05 -6.53
CA PHE A 11 16.69 5.49 -7.80
C PHE A 11 16.01 6.86 -7.67
N GLY A 12 15.80 7.52 -8.81
CA GLY A 12 15.15 8.83 -8.94
C GLY A 12 16.13 10.00 -9.09
N LYS A 13 17.44 9.74 -9.13
CA LYS A 13 18.53 10.73 -9.33
C LYS A 13 18.53 11.91 -8.36
N LYS A 14 17.85 11.81 -7.22
CA LYS A 14 17.87 12.83 -6.18
C LYS A 14 19.12 12.68 -5.32
N GLU A 15 19.55 13.77 -4.70
CA GLU A 15 20.59 13.71 -3.69
C GLU A 15 20.10 12.93 -2.45
N LYS A 16 20.97 12.11 -1.86
CA LYS A 16 20.66 11.37 -0.63
C LYS A 16 20.55 12.36 0.54
N PRO A 17 19.45 12.37 1.30
CA PRO A 17 19.36 13.17 2.51
C PRO A 17 20.50 12.87 3.49
N GLU A 18 20.87 13.85 4.32
CA GLU A 18 21.97 13.74 5.28
C GLU A 18 21.80 12.53 6.22
N ASP A 19 20.59 12.32 6.75
CA ASP A 19 20.25 11.17 7.59
C ASP A 19 20.54 9.83 6.88
N ILE A 20 20.15 9.70 5.60
CA ILE A 20 20.38 8.49 4.81
C ILE A 20 21.87 8.26 4.59
N SER A 21 22.60 9.31 4.23
CA SER A 21 24.05 9.26 4.07
C SER A 21 24.74 8.85 5.38
N LYS A 22 24.25 9.33 6.53
CA LYS A 22 24.75 8.96 7.85
C LYS A 22 24.54 7.47 8.14
N TYR A 23 23.37 6.90 7.83
CA TYR A 23 23.14 5.46 8.01
C TYR A 23 24.09 4.62 7.14
N ILE A 24 24.22 4.96 5.85
CA ILE A 24 25.10 4.23 4.92
C ILE A 24 26.57 4.31 5.37
N THR A 25 27.04 5.46 5.84
CA THR A 25 28.40 5.58 6.43
C THR A 25 28.54 4.69 7.67
N GLY A 26 27.54 4.70 8.57
CA GLY A 26 27.54 3.83 9.75
C GLY A 26 27.59 2.33 9.40
N TRP A 27 26.96 1.90 8.30
CA TRP A 27 27.08 0.53 7.82
C TRP A 27 28.52 0.15 7.51
N LYS A 28 29.26 1.04 6.83
CA LYS A 28 30.66 0.80 6.43
C LYS A 28 31.61 0.75 7.63
N GLU A 29 31.30 1.48 8.70
CA GLU A 29 32.06 1.43 9.94
C GLU A 29 31.88 0.09 10.67
N VAL A 30 30.65 -0.42 10.75
CA VAL A 30 30.33 -1.69 11.43
C VAL A 30 30.70 -2.90 10.58
N LEU A 31 30.44 -2.85 9.27
CA LEU A 31 30.61 -3.94 8.30
C LEU A 31 31.85 -3.72 7.42
N HIS A 32 32.98 -3.39 8.05
CA HIS A 32 34.23 -3.01 7.37
C HIS A 32 34.83 -4.10 6.46
N ASP A 33 34.46 -5.36 6.67
CA ASP A 33 34.89 -6.51 5.87
C ASP A 33 33.88 -6.93 4.77
N TYR A 34 32.85 -6.11 4.53
CA TYR A 34 31.84 -6.32 3.48
C TYR A 34 32.11 -5.43 2.26
N GLU A 35 31.77 -5.93 1.08
CA GLU A 35 31.73 -5.15 -0.16
C GLU A 35 30.39 -4.41 -0.27
N PHE A 36 30.38 -3.17 -0.75
CA PHE A 36 29.16 -2.35 -0.86
C PHE A 36 28.83 -2.02 -2.32
N TYR A 37 27.57 -2.26 -2.69
CA TYR A 37 27.05 -2.02 -4.04
C TYR A 37 25.76 -1.20 -4.00
N GLU A 38 25.86 0.03 -4.49
CA GLU A 38 24.69 0.86 -4.75
C GLU A 38 24.11 0.54 -6.13
N TRP A 39 22.81 0.30 -6.22
CA TRP A 39 22.09 0.10 -7.48
C TRP A 39 21.25 1.33 -7.82
N ASN A 40 21.44 1.85 -9.03
CA ASN A 40 20.78 3.04 -9.54
C ASN A 40 20.66 2.98 -11.08
N GLU A 41 20.25 4.08 -11.73
CA GLU A 41 20.04 4.13 -13.18
C GLU A 41 21.32 3.91 -14.01
N GLU A 42 22.51 4.05 -13.44
CA GLU A 42 23.78 3.91 -14.15
C GLU A 42 24.21 2.44 -14.28
N ASN A 43 23.75 1.57 -13.37
CA ASN A 43 24.18 0.18 -13.30
C ASN A 43 23.04 -0.85 -13.28
N PHE A 44 21.78 -0.40 -13.25
CA PHE A 44 20.61 -1.25 -13.43
C PHE A 44 19.73 -0.75 -14.58
N SER A 45 19.49 -1.61 -15.57
CA SER A 45 18.56 -1.29 -16.66
C SER A 45 17.12 -1.38 -16.19
N ILE A 46 16.44 -0.24 -16.07
CA ILE A 46 15.03 -0.14 -15.66
C ILE A 46 14.09 -0.90 -16.61
N ASP A 47 14.43 -0.93 -17.90
CA ASP A 47 13.62 -1.54 -18.96
C ASP A 47 13.73 -3.07 -19.02
N GLN A 48 14.59 -3.70 -18.21
CA GLN A 48 14.77 -5.16 -18.24
C GLN A 48 13.59 -5.94 -17.65
N HIS A 49 12.66 -5.28 -16.96
CA HIS A 49 11.47 -5.90 -16.40
C HIS A 49 10.26 -4.94 -16.45
N ILE A 50 9.07 -5.48 -16.76
CA ILE A 50 7.86 -4.66 -16.93
C ILE A 50 7.47 -3.95 -15.62
N PHE A 51 7.64 -4.63 -14.48
CA PHE A 51 7.35 -4.05 -13.17
C PHE A 51 8.23 -2.82 -12.89
N THR A 52 9.56 -2.96 -13.03
CA THR A 52 10.49 -1.85 -12.77
C THR A 52 10.23 -0.68 -13.70
N LYS A 53 9.97 -0.97 -14.99
CA LYS A 53 9.62 0.05 -15.97
C LYS A 53 8.38 0.85 -15.56
N LYS A 54 7.26 0.17 -15.25
CA LYS A 54 6.01 0.84 -14.86
C LYS A 54 6.12 1.60 -13.55
N MET A 55 6.82 1.05 -12.56
CA MET A 55 7.05 1.76 -11.29
C MET A 55 7.91 3.00 -11.49
N TYR A 56 8.94 2.91 -12.33
CA TYR A 56 9.81 4.03 -12.66
C TYR A 56 9.08 5.14 -13.43
N GLU A 57 8.27 4.79 -14.44
CA GLU A 57 7.40 5.73 -15.18
C GLU A 57 6.44 6.48 -14.24
N ARG A 58 5.94 5.79 -13.21
CA ARG A 58 5.06 6.34 -12.16
C ARG A 58 5.81 7.06 -11.03
N LYS A 59 7.13 7.16 -11.10
CA LYS A 59 8.01 7.75 -10.05
C LYS A 59 7.92 7.06 -8.69
N LEU A 60 7.59 5.77 -8.67
CA LEU A 60 7.46 4.93 -7.49
C LEU A 60 8.79 4.23 -7.16
N TRP A 61 9.80 5.00 -6.75
CA TRP A 61 11.20 4.54 -6.61
C TRP A 61 11.40 3.39 -5.61
N ALA A 62 10.64 3.39 -4.50
CA ALA A 62 10.67 2.28 -3.53
C ALA A 62 10.23 0.96 -4.19
N PHE A 63 9.16 1.01 -4.99
CA PHE A 63 8.68 -0.17 -5.71
C PHE A 63 9.64 -0.61 -6.83
N VAL A 64 10.37 0.31 -7.48
CA VAL A 64 11.48 -0.08 -8.36
C VAL A 64 12.49 -0.93 -7.60
N SER A 65 12.84 -0.50 -6.38
CA SER A 65 13.79 -1.20 -5.50
C SER A 65 13.28 -2.56 -5.02
N ASP A 66 11.97 -2.77 -4.92
CA ASP A 66 11.37 -4.06 -4.52
C ASP A 66 11.71 -5.20 -5.49
N TYR A 67 11.65 -4.96 -6.80
CA TYR A 67 12.07 -5.99 -7.77
C TYR A 67 13.59 -6.06 -7.89
N VAL A 68 14.26 -4.91 -7.93
CA VAL A 68 15.73 -4.84 -8.08
C VAL A 68 16.42 -5.62 -6.95
N ARG A 69 16.00 -5.43 -5.69
CA ARG A 69 16.62 -6.11 -4.54
C ARG A 69 16.57 -7.63 -4.70
N LEU A 70 15.43 -8.16 -5.13
CA LEU A 70 15.24 -9.60 -5.31
C LEU A 70 16.11 -10.13 -6.44
N LYS A 71 16.12 -9.44 -7.58
CA LYS A 71 16.94 -9.83 -8.74
C LYS A 71 18.43 -9.87 -8.39
N ILE A 72 18.93 -8.82 -7.74
CA ILE A 72 20.34 -8.75 -7.33
C ILE A 72 20.68 -9.85 -6.33
N LEU A 73 19.86 -10.04 -5.31
CA LEU A 73 20.06 -11.10 -4.32
C LEU A 73 20.04 -12.49 -4.97
N TYR A 74 19.15 -12.74 -5.93
CA TYR A 74 19.12 -14.00 -6.67
C TYR A 74 20.39 -14.23 -7.50
N GLU A 75 20.88 -13.20 -8.21
CA GLU A 75 22.01 -13.31 -9.13
C GLU A 75 23.38 -13.27 -8.44
N HIS A 76 23.49 -12.60 -7.28
CA HIS A 76 24.75 -12.33 -6.60
C HIS A 76 24.83 -12.90 -5.18
N GLY A 77 23.71 -13.27 -4.56
CA GLY A 77 23.62 -13.49 -3.12
C GLY A 77 23.91 -12.21 -2.35
N GLY A 78 24.14 -12.34 -1.04
CA GLY A 78 24.56 -11.25 -0.18
C GLY A 78 23.44 -10.80 0.74
N ILE A 79 23.51 -9.56 1.20
CA ILE A 79 22.55 -8.94 2.10
C ILE A 79 22.08 -7.64 1.45
N TYR A 80 20.78 -7.49 1.29
CA TYR A 80 20.17 -6.23 0.90
C TYR A 80 19.80 -5.42 2.14
N LEU A 81 19.99 -4.09 2.08
CA LEU A 81 19.56 -3.14 3.11
C LEU A 81 18.76 -1.99 2.49
N ASP A 82 17.60 -1.68 3.08
CA ASP A 82 16.93 -0.40 2.85
C ASP A 82 17.77 0.75 3.43
N THR A 83 17.79 1.89 2.74
CA THR A 83 18.72 3.00 3.03
C THR A 83 18.49 3.71 4.37
N ASP A 84 17.35 3.48 5.00
CA ASP A 84 16.96 3.99 6.32
C ASP A 84 17.06 2.91 7.42
N MET A 85 17.78 1.82 7.16
CA MET A 85 18.26 0.90 8.18
C MET A 85 19.48 1.48 8.88
N GLU A 86 19.57 1.37 10.20
CA GLU A 86 20.79 1.61 10.98
C GLU A 86 21.36 0.27 11.40
N ILE A 87 22.61 -0.04 11.04
CA ILE A 87 23.30 -1.27 11.47
C ILE A 87 24.09 -0.98 12.74
N LYS A 88 23.90 -1.81 13.77
CA LYS A 88 24.54 -1.66 15.09
C LYS A 88 25.64 -2.67 15.36
N GLU A 89 25.54 -3.84 14.74
CA GLU A 89 26.41 -4.98 14.98
C GLU A 89 26.75 -5.68 13.67
N THR A 90 27.86 -6.43 13.65
CA THR A 90 28.20 -7.25 12.49
C THR A 90 27.12 -8.31 12.20
N LEU A 91 26.87 -8.55 10.91
CA LEU A 91 25.90 -9.55 10.43
C LEU A 91 26.52 -10.93 10.22
N ASN A 92 27.78 -11.13 10.61
CA ASN A 92 28.53 -12.37 10.40
C ASN A 92 27.84 -13.61 10.96
N SER A 93 27.11 -13.48 12.08
CA SER A 93 26.39 -14.59 12.72
C SER A 93 25.27 -15.18 11.85
N PHE A 94 24.82 -14.45 10.82
CA PHE A 94 23.70 -14.86 9.97
C PHE A 94 24.15 -15.48 8.64
N LEU A 95 25.46 -15.47 8.33
CA LEU A 95 25.95 -15.88 7.01
C LEU A 95 25.83 -17.40 6.75
N ASN A 96 25.66 -18.19 7.81
CA ASN A 96 25.59 -19.66 7.72
C ASN A 96 24.20 -20.18 7.34
N PHE A 97 23.16 -19.35 7.39
CA PHE A 97 21.83 -19.70 6.89
C PHE A 97 21.80 -19.63 5.36
N ASN A 98 20.88 -20.35 4.69
CA ASN A 98 20.69 -20.14 3.25
C ASN A 98 19.99 -18.80 2.98
N SER A 99 19.03 -18.42 3.83
CA SER A 99 18.37 -17.12 3.80
C SER A 99 18.00 -16.63 5.20
N PHE A 100 18.01 -15.32 5.43
CA PHE A 100 17.47 -14.71 6.64
C PHE A 100 16.66 -13.44 6.35
N LEU A 101 15.59 -13.25 7.13
CA LEU A 101 14.74 -12.07 7.16
C LEU A 101 14.30 -11.82 8.61
N GLY A 102 13.49 -10.78 8.84
CA GLY A 102 12.86 -10.56 10.15
C GLY A 102 11.43 -10.05 10.05
N PHE A 103 10.66 -10.32 11.10
CA PHE A 103 9.37 -9.68 11.33
C PHE A 103 9.54 -8.17 11.49
N GLU A 104 8.65 -7.36 10.93
CA GLU A 104 8.51 -5.97 11.37
C GLU A 104 7.62 -5.87 12.62
N ASP A 105 6.56 -6.66 12.66
CA ASP A 105 5.59 -6.75 13.76
C ASP A 105 4.97 -8.17 13.84
N GLU A 106 3.89 -8.34 14.61
CA GLU A 106 3.19 -9.63 14.71
C GLU A 106 2.47 -10.09 13.42
N ASN A 107 2.31 -9.22 12.42
CA ASN A 107 1.52 -9.48 11.22
C ASN A 107 2.39 -9.64 9.97
N TYR A 108 3.56 -9.02 9.90
CA TYR A 108 4.35 -8.93 8.67
C TYR A 108 5.82 -9.28 8.84
N VAL A 109 6.36 -9.97 7.83
CA VAL A 109 7.80 -10.12 7.59
C VAL A 109 8.24 -9.00 6.66
N ALA A 110 9.23 -8.22 7.09
CA ALA A 110 9.71 -7.08 6.34
C ALA A 110 10.80 -7.46 5.33
N ALA A 111 11.06 -6.53 4.41
CA ALA A 111 12.07 -6.66 3.35
C ALA A 111 13.23 -5.66 3.49
N GLY A 112 13.25 -4.89 4.59
CA GLY A 112 14.29 -3.88 4.85
C GLY A 112 15.69 -4.47 5.06
N ILE A 113 15.77 -5.74 5.46
CA ILE A 113 16.99 -6.53 5.44
C ILE A 113 16.66 -7.94 4.96
N ILE A 114 17.35 -8.40 3.91
CA ILE A 114 17.23 -9.76 3.40
C ILE A 114 18.63 -10.26 3.10
N GLY A 115 19.05 -11.33 3.77
CA GLY A 115 20.27 -12.05 3.43
C GLY A 115 19.94 -13.35 2.72
N THR A 116 20.68 -13.68 1.67
CA THR A 116 20.52 -14.96 0.98
C THR A 116 21.78 -15.42 0.26
N GLU A 117 21.89 -16.73 0.09
CA GLU A 117 22.76 -17.33 -0.90
C GLU A 117 22.29 -16.98 -2.32
N LYS A 118 23.24 -17.04 -3.25
CA LYS A 118 22.96 -16.91 -4.67
C LYS A 118 22.06 -18.07 -5.13
N TYR A 119 21.12 -17.77 -6.02
CA TYR A 119 20.15 -18.73 -6.56
C TYR A 119 19.21 -19.37 -5.52
N SER A 120 18.89 -18.66 -4.44
CA SER A 120 17.86 -19.09 -3.48
C SER A 120 16.54 -19.37 -4.19
N SER A 121 15.98 -20.53 -3.89
CA SER A 121 14.67 -20.96 -4.38
C SER A 121 13.54 -20.12 -3.78
N PHE A 122 13.68 -19.67 -2.53
CA PHE A 122 12.76 -18.73 -1.89
C PHE A 122 12.72 -17.38 -2.62
N ILE A 123 13.88 -16.77 -2.88
CA ILE A 123 13.94 -15.50 -3.61
C ILE A 123 13.38 -15.67 -5.02
N LYS A 124 13.64 -16.80 -5.69
CA LYS A 124 13.05 -17.08 -7.01
C LYS A 124 11.52 -17.09 -6.97
N LYS A 125 10.89 -17.70 -5.96
CA LYS A 125 9.43 -17.68 -5.83
C LYS A 125 8.87 -16.27 -5.69
N ILE A 126 9.55 -15.39 -4.97
CA ILE A 126 9.11 -13.98 -4.88
C ILE A 126 9.25 -13.30 -6.25
N ILE A 127 10.36 -13.52 -6.96
CA ILE A 127 10.55 -13.02 -8.33
C ILE A 127 9.43 -13.53 -9.25
N ASP A 128 9.07 -14.82 -9.18
CA ASP A 128 7.99 -15.40 -9.99
C ASP A 128 6.63 -14.71 -9.75
N ILE A 129 6.35 -14.23 -8.53
CA ILE A 129 5.16 -13.42 -8.23
C ILE A 129 5.23 -12.08 -8.98
N TYR A 130 6.38 -11.40 -8.98
CA TYR A 130 6.54 -10.16 -9.75
C TYR A 130 6.45 -10.39 -11.25
N ASP A 131 6.97 -11.51 -11.75
CA ASP A 131 6.89 -11.92 -13.16
C ASP A 131 5.43 -12.20 -13.59
N SER A 132 4.55 -12.53 -12.64
CA SER A 132 3.14 -12.83 -12.90
C SER A 132 2.23 -11.59 -13.05
N PHE A 133 2.70 -10.40 -12.68
CA PHE A 133 1.88 -9.19 -12.76
C PHE A 133 1.60 -8.79 -14.20
N SER A 134 0.32 -8.61 -14.53
CA SER A 134 -0.07 -8.11 -15.86
C SER A 134 0.17 -6.61 -15.99
N GLU A 135 0.44 -6.15 -17.20
CA GLU A 135 0.61 -4.72 -17.47
C GLU A 135 -0.62 -3.89 -17.06
N GLU A 136 -1.82 -4.43 -17.26
CA GLU A 136 -3.08 -3.80 -16.84
C GLU A 136 -3.14 -3.57 -15.33
N GLN A 137 -2.76 -4.57 -14.52
CA GLN A 137 -2.68 -4.43 -13.06
C GLN A 137 -1.69 -3.33 -12.66
N LEU A 138 -0.52 -3.31 -13.30
CA LEU A 138 0.54 -2.34 -13.01
C LEU A 138 0.20 -0.90 -13.40
N ILE A 139 -0.74 -0.71 -14.34
CA ILE A 139 -1.22 0.61 -14.75
C ILE A 139 -2.36 1.09 -13.84
N HIS A 140 -3.35 0.22 -13.57
CA HIS A 140 -4.61 0.64 -12.95
C HIS A 140 -4.66 0.45 -11.43
N GLN A 141 -3.74 -0.31 -10.85
CA GLN A 141 -3.73 -0.60 -9.42
C GLN A 141 -2.49 -0.02 -8.73
N PHE A 142 -2.63 0.25 -7.43
CA PHE A 142 -1.47 0.53 -6.61
C PHE A 142 -0.78 -0.80 -6.31
N PRO A 143 0.54 -0.91 -6.53
CA PRO A 143 1.27 -2.16 -6.32
C PRO A 143 1.14 -2.65 -4.88
N GLU A 144 1.01 -3.97 -4.71
CA GLU A 144 1.16 -4.62 -3.41
C GLU A 144 2.59 -4.39 -2.88
N THR A 145 2.75 -4.19 -1.57
CA THR A 145 4.07 -3.98 -0.96
C THR A 145 4.81 -5.31 -0.83
N ILE A 146 6.14 -5.26 -0.93
CA ILE A 146 6.97 -6.47 -0.79
C ILE A 146 6.80 -7.19 0.57
N PRO A 147 6.59 -6.53 1.75
CA PRO A 147 6.31 -7.25 3.00
C PRO A 147 5.01 -8.06 2.92
N SER A 148 3.98 -7.53 2.26
CA SER A 148 2.71 -8.25 2.06
C SER A 148 2.90 -9.49 1.19
N ILE A 149 3.61 -9.36 0.06
CA ILE A 149 3.92 -10.48 -0.84
C ILE A 149 4.72 -11.58 -0.12
N ILE A 150 5.80 -11.19 0.58
CA ILE A 150 6.66 -12.13 1.32
C ILE A 150 5.87 -12.83 2.42
N THR A 151 5.11 -12.08 3.22
CA THR A 151 4.33 -12.62 4.33
C THR A 151 3.29 -13.62 3.84
N ARG A 152 2.57 -13.28 2.75
CA ARG A 152 1.59 -14.16 2.13
C ARG A 152 2.23 -15.45 1.63
N LEU A 153 3.32 -15.36 0.87
CA LEU A 153 4.08 -16.52 0.38
C LEU A 153 4.54 -17.41 1.54
N LEU A 154 5.17 -16.82 2.57
CA LEU A 154 5.67 -17.57 3.72
C LEU A 154 4.55 -18.27 4.51
N LYS A 155 3.38 -17.62 4.63
CA LYS A 155 2.23 -18.20 5.33
C LYS A 155 1.60 -19.34 4.52
N GLU A 156 1.37 -19.12 3.22
CA GLU A 156 0.63 -20.05 2.36
C GLU A 156 1.47 -21.26 1.94
N GLU A 157 2.75 -21.07 1.65
CA GLU A 157 3.62 -22.12 1.09
C GLU A 157 4.68 -22.65 2.05
N TYR A 158 4.97 -21.91 3.13
CA TYR A 158 6.03 -22.25 4.08
C TYR A 158 5.54 -22.42 5.53
N ASN A 159 4.23 -22.36 5.76
CA ASN A 159 3.57 -22.55 7.07
C ASN A 159 4.06 -21.61 8.18
N LEU A 160 4.55 -20.41 7.83
CA LEU A 160 4.96 -19.40 8.82
C LEU A 160 3.81 -19.05 9.76
N GLN A 161 4.09 -18.98 11.06
CA GLN A 161 3.16 -18.49 12.06
C GLN A 161 3.40 -17.01 12.33
N LEU A 162 2.37 -16.17 12.16
CA LEU A 162 2.44 -14.73 12.43
C LEU A 162 2.27 -14.48 13.93
N ASN A 163 3.41 -14.48 14.65
CA ASN A 163 3.44 -14.37 16.11
C ASN A 163 4.67 -13.61 16.65
N ASN A 164 5.44 -12.98 15.75
CA ASN A 164 6.68 -12.28 16.05
C ASN A 164 7.71 -13.10 16.87
N LYS A 165 7.75 -14.42 16.67
CA LYS A 165 8.79 -15.29 17.25
C LYS A 165 9.70 -15.78 16.15
N THR A 166 11.00 -15.86 16.47
CA THR A 166 12.01 -16.43 15.58
C THR A 166 11.63 -17.85 15.16
N GLN A 167 11.66 -18.10 13.86
CA GLN A 167 11.24 -19.36 13.24
C GLN A 167 12.26 -19.78 12.18
N ILE A 168 12.59 -21.07 12.16
CA ILE A 168 13.39 -21.69 11.10
C ILE A 168 12.44 -22.50 10.24
N ILE A 169 12.47 -22.24 8.95
CA ILE A 169 11.67 -22.90 7.93
C ILE A 169 12.63 -23.73 7.07
N ASN A 170 12.36 -25.02 6.95
CA ASN A 170 13.13 -25.94 6.12
C ASN A 170 12.26 -26.39 4.95
N ASN A 171 12.49 -25.83 3.77
CA ASN A 171 11.76 -26.17 2.55
C ASN A 171 12.69 -26.06 1.33
N ASN A 172 13.41 -27.14 1.02
CA ASN A 172 14.54 -27.23 0.08
C ASN A 172 15.78 -26.40 0.45
N GLU A 173 15.60 -25.31 1.20
CA GLU A 173 16.65 -24.50 1.82
C GLU A 173 16.21 -24.04 3.22
N GLU A 174 17.18 -23.70 4.07
CA GLU A 174 16.97 -23.19 5.42
C GLU A 174 16.76 -21.67 5.39
N ILE A 175 15.56 -21.24 5.78
CA ILE A 175 15.19 -19.83 5.89
C ILE A 175 14.92 -19.53 7.35
N ILE A 176 15.67 -18.59 7.94
CA ILE A 176 15.40 -18.11 9.29
C ILE A 176 14.68 -16.76 9.24
N ILE A 177 13.55 -16.68 9.94
CA ILE A 177 12.79 -15.44 10.14
C ILE A 177 12.97 -15.05 11.60
N PHE A 178 13.71 -13.98 11.86
CA PHE A 178 13.94 -13.48 13.21
C PHE A 178 12.75 -12.65 13.73
N ASP A 179 12.57 -12.61 15.04
CA ASP A 179 11.65 -11.64 15.67
C ASP A 179 12.04 -10.19 15.34
N SER A 180 11.10 -9.27 15.51
CA SER A 180 11.28 -7.87 15.15
C SER A 180 12.33 -7.15 15.98
N TYR A 181 12.70 -7.69 17.14
CA TYR A 181 13.72 -7.08 17.99
C TYR A 181 15.14 -7.29 17.48
N HIS A 182 15.37 -8.25 16.59
CA HIS A 182 16.68 -8.48 16.00
C HIS A 182 17.05 -7.39 15.00
N PHE A 183 16.12 -6.98 14.14
CA PHE A 183 16.43 -6.14 12.97
C PHE A 183 15.64 -4.85 12.82
N TYR A 184 14.51 -4.69 13.50
CA TYR A 184 13.58 -3.60 13.22
C TYR A 184 13.32 -2.71 14.44
N ILE A 185 13.06 -3.30 15.60
CA ILE A 185 12.61 -2.58 16.81
C ILE A 185 13.62 -2.74 17.95
N GLN A 186 14.08 -1.64 18.53
CA GLN A 186 14.89 -1.72 19.75
C GLN A 186 14.00 -2.04 20.97
N LYS A 187 14.35 -3.12 21.68
CA LYS A 187 13.80 -3.43 23.01
C LYS A 187 14.90 -3.38 24.06
N GLN A 188 14.60 -2.79 25.22
CA GLN A 188 15.57 -2.70 26.32
C GLN A 188 15.96 -4.11 26.79
N GLY A 189 17.27 -4.34 26.95
CA GLY A 189 17.81 -5.63 27.39
C GLY A 189 17.82 -6.72 26.32
N VAL A 190 17.41 -6.42 25.08
CA VAL A 190 17.47 -7.35 23.95
C VAL A 190 18.56 -6.89 22.98
N LYS A 191 19.43 -7.81 22.57
CA LYS A 191 20.44 -7.53 21.55
C LYS A 191 19.75 -7.27 20.22
N ASN A 192 20.12 -6.18 19.57
CA ASN A 192 19.57 -5.72 18.31
C ASN A 192 20.73 -5.46 17.34
N TYR A 193 20.60 -5.95 16.11
CA TYR A 193 21.64 -5.88 15.08
C TYR A 193 21.39 -4.73 14.10
N SER A 194 20.13 -4.33 13.95
CA SER A 194 19.75 -3.16 13.18
C SER A 194 18.43 -2.55 13.65
N ILE A 195 18.20 -1.30 13.29
CA ILE A 195 16.91 -0.60 13.48
C ILE A 195 16.45 -0.09 12.13
N HIS A 196 15.15 -0.20 11.85
CA HIS A 196 14.54 0.46 10.71
C HIS A 196 13.92 1.79 11.15
N HIS A 197 14.30 2.88 10.50
CA HIS A 197 13.81 4.23 10.87
C HIS A 197 12.50 4.61 10.16
N TYR A 198 11.97 3.76 9.29
CA TYR A 198 10.70 3.93 8.56
C TYR A 198 10.52 5.36 8.03
N LYS A 199 11.55 5.90 7.37
CA LYS A 199 11.59 7.33 7.00
C LYS A 199 10.50 7.71 6.00
N GLY A 200 9.90 6.72 5.30
CA GLY A 200 8.80 6.94 4.37
C GLY A 200 9.18 7.94 3.27
N SER A 201 10.46 8.02 2.91
CA SER A 201 11.02 8.99 1.96
C SER A 201 10.46 8.83 0.54
N TRP A 202 9.81 7.70 0.27
CA TRP A 202 9.06 7.40 -0.94
C TRP A 202 7.63 7.97 -0.96
N ILE A 203 7.11 8.43 0.18
CA ILE A 203 5.77 8.98 0.26
C ILE A 203 5.83 10.44 -0.19
N ASP A 204 5.34 10.71 -1.40
CA ASP A 204 5.25 12.07 -1.92
C ASP A 204 4.37 12.93 -1.00
N SER A 205 4.94 14.04 -0.51
CA SER A 205 4.21 15.00 0.30
C SER A 205 2.97 15.54 -0.40
N ASP A 206 2.97 15.61 -1.74
CA ASP A 206 1.82 16.05 -2.52
C ASP A 206 0.76 14.94 -2.65
N MET A 207 1.18 13.66 -2.66
CA MET A 207 0.25 12.52 -2.53
C MET A 207 -0.38 12.49 -1.13
N LEU A 208 0.41 12.72 -0.08
CA LEU A 208 -0.10 12.85 1.30
C LEU A 208 -1.01 14.05 1.46
N LYS A 209 -0.64 15.22 0.94
CA LYS A 209 -1.49 16.42 0.93
C LYS A 209 -2.76 16.17 0.14
N GLY A 210 -2.68 15.54 -1.02
CA GLY A 210 -3.84 15.19 -1.83
C GLY A 210 -4.80 14.26 -1.08
N ASN A 211 -4.28 13.19 -0.48
CA ASN A 211 -5.06 12.29 0.35
C ASN A 211 -5.62 13.00 1.59
N TYR A 212 -4.81 13.77 2.30
CA TYR A 212 -5.21 14.57 3.45
C TYR A 212 -6.33 15.55 3.09
N LEU A 213 -6.20 16.31 2.00
CA LEU A 213 -7.23 17.24 1.52
C LEU A 213 -8.52 16.49 1.13
N LYS A 214 -8.40 15.34 0.47
CA LYS A 214 -9.52 14.43 0.17
C LYS A 214 -10.25 13.97 1.43
N TYR A 215 -9.52 13.46 2.43
CA TYR A 215 -10.11 12.97 3.68
C TYR A 215 -10.67 14.14 4.50
N LYS A 216 -9.94 15.25 4.58
CA LYS A 216 -10.38 16.50 5.20
C LYS A 216 -11.71 16.96 4.61
N LYS A 217 -11.87 16.92 3.28
CA LYS A 217 -13.14 17.25 2.61
C LYS A 217 -14.28 16.35 3.03
N ASN A 218 -14.06 15.04 3.05
CA ASN A 218 -15.07 14.11 3.51
C ASN A 218 -15.44 14.34 4.99
N TYR A 219 -14.46 14.58 5.86
CA TYR A 219 -14.71 14.86 7.28
C TYR A 219 -15.36 16.22 7.52
N THR A 220 -15.07 17.23 6.70
CA THR A 220 -15.75 18.54 6.75
C THR A 220 -17.23 18.38 6.39
N ILE A 221 -17.57 17.65 5.32
CA ILE A 221 -18.97 17.38 4.97
C ILE A 221 -19.65 16.59 6.09
N LEU A 222 -18.98 15.57 6.63
CA LEU A 222 -19.49 14.77 7.74
C LEU A 222 -19.74 15.63 8.99
N ALA A 223 -18.82 16.53 9.34
CA ALA A 223 -18.99 17.47 10.45
C ALA A 223 -20.24 18.34 10.25
N HIS A 224 -20.47 18.88 9.05
CA HIS A 224 -21.68 19.64 8.75
C HIS A 224 -22.97 18.81 8.80
N LEU A 225 -22.88 17.49 8.59
CA LEU A 225 -24.01 16.56 8.72
C LEU A 225 -24.26 16.13 10.18
N ILE A 226 -23.22 16.16 11.03
CA ILE A 226 -23.27 15.77 12.45
C ILE A 226 -23.58 16.97 13.37
N GLU A 227 -23.12 18.16 13.02
CA GLU A 227 -23.31 19.35 13.84
C GLU A 227 -24.80 19.62 14.09
N LYS A 228 -25.11 20.04 15.32
CA LYS A 228 -26.43 20.19 15.96
C LYS A 228 -27.43 21.13 15.26
N ASP A 229 -27.21 21.50 14.01
CA ASP A 229 -28.13 22.28 13.21
C ASP A 229 -28.94 21.32 12.32
N SER A 230 -30.07 20.84 12.87
CA SER A 230 -31.01 19.91 12.21
C SER A 230 -31.38 20.33 10.79
N ASN A 231 -31.21 21.60 10.43
CA ASN A 231 -31.50 22.19 9.14
C ASN A 231 -30.79 21.53 7.96
N ARG A 232 -29.55 21.04 8.09
CA ARG A 232 -28.83 20.45 6.95
C ARG A 232 -29.24 19.03 6.64
N VAL A 233 -29.47 18.22 7.67
CA VAL A 233 -30.06 16.89 7.50
C VAL A 233 -31.48 17.02 6.96
N LEU A 234 -32.28 17.96 7.48
CA LEU A 234 -33.62 18.26 6.96
C LEU A 234 -33.58 18.74 5.50
N TYR A 235 -32.63 19.61 5.14
CA TYR A 235 -32.46 20.07 3.76
C TYR A 235 -32.05 18.94 2.81
N LEU A 236 -31.12 18.08 3.25
CA LEU A 236 -30.73 16.88 2.52
C LEU A 236 -31.93 15.94 2.33
N GLN A 237 -32.72 15.72 3.38
CA GLN A 237 -33.96 14.95 3.31
C GLN A 237 -34.96 15.58 2.33
N ASP A 238 -35.17 16.90 2.36
CA ASP A 238 -36.04 17.58 1.39
C ASP A 238 -35.55 17.37 -0.05
N CYS A 239 -34.25 17.49 -0.28
CA CYS A 239 -33.66 17.27 -1.61
C CYS A 239 -33.85 15.83 -2.08
N ILE A 240 -33.57 14.85 -1.22
CA ILE A 240 -33.64 13.42 -1.54
C ILE A 240 -35.10 12.94 -1.66
N SER A 241 -36.03 13.52 -0.91
CA SER A 241 -37.45 13.14 -0.91
C SER A 241 -38.13 13.31 -2.27
N ARG A 242 -37.56 14.16 -3.13
CA ARG A 242 -38.00 14.41 -4.52
C ARG A 242 -37.74 13.23 -5.45
N TYR A 243 -36.91 12.28 -5.03
CA TYR A 243 -36.49 11.13 -5.83
C TYR A 243 -37.02 9.84 -5.19
N ARG A 244 -37.75 9.02 -5.94
CA ARG A 244 -38.32 7.75 -5.46
C ARG A 244 -37.23 6.74 -5.12
N LYS A 245 -36.18 6.67 -5.93
CA LYS A 245 -35.03 5.79 -5.73
C LYS A 245 -33.74 6.51 -6.08
N ILE A 246 -32.73 6.31 -5.25
CA ILE A 246 -31.41 6.90 -5.43
C ILE A 246 -30.34 5.79 -5.48
N ALA A 247 -29.24 6.08 -6.18
CA ALA A 247 -28.01 5.31 -6.10
C ALA A 247 -26.95 6.13 -5.35
N LEU A 248 -26.21 5.48 -4.45
CA LEU A 248 -25.05 6.11 -3.79
C LEU A 248 -23.75 5.62 -4.43
N TYR A 249 -22.85 6.52 -4.81
CA TYR A 249 -21.51 6.13 -5.28
C TYR A 249 -20.48 6.20 -4.14
N GLY A 250 -19.77 5.08 -3.93
CA GLY A 250 -18.68 4.88 -2.97
C GLY A 250 -19.15 4.54 -1.54
N LEU A 251 -18.76 3.38 -0.98
CA LEU A 251 -19.12 2.97 0.38
C LEU A 251 -18.07 3.40 1.42
N GLY A 252 -17.88 4.71 1.52
CA GLY A 252 -17.01 5.36 2.51
C GLY A 252 -17.75 5.78 3.80
N VAL A 253 -17.08 6.57 4.63
CA VAL A 253 -17.64 7.09 5.90
C VAL A 253 -18.92 7.91 5.68
N LEU A 254 -18.98 8.70 4.61
CA LEU A 254 -20.14 9.53 4.27
C LEU A 254 -21.36 8.68 3.91
N SER A 255 -21.25 7.76 2.94
CA SER A 255 -22.37 6.88 2.56
C SER A 255 -22.88 6.06 3.73
N LYS A 256 -21.97 5.53 4.57
CA LYS A 256 -22.37 4.84 5.80
C LYS A 256 -23.14 5.76 6.73
N TYR A 257 -22.65 6.97 7.01
CA TYR A 257 -23.35 7.93 7.85
C TYR A 257 -24.75 8.26 7.31
N LEU A 258 -24.87 8.53 6.00
CA LEU A 258 -26.13 8.84 5.33
C LEU A 258 -27.13 7.71 5.51
N VAL A 259 -26.73 6.48 5.19
CA VAL A 259 -27.57 5.28 5.32
C VAL A 259 -27.90 4.98 6.79
N ASP A 260 -26.96 5.22 7.71
CA ASP A 260 -27.14 4.83 9.11
C ASP A 260 -27.99 5.81 9.92
N ASN A 261 -28.00 7.09 9.55
CA ASN A 261 -28.55 8.16 10.37
C ASN A 261 -29.68 8.94 9.70
N ILE A 262 -29.93 8.73 8.40
CA ILE A 262 -30.97 9.46 7.65
C ILE A 262 -31.92 8.45 7.02
N GLN A 263 -33.03 8.17 7.71
CA GLN A 263 -33.98 7.12 7.33
C GLN A 263 -34.49 7.24 5.88
N ASP A 264 -34.84 8.46 5.44
CA ASP A 264 -35.32 8.69 4.07
C ASP A 264 -34.24 8.36 3.00
N VAL A 265 -32.96 8.56 3.33
CA VAL A 265 -31.85 8.15 2.45
C VAL A 265 -31.75 6.62 2.41
N TYR A 266 -31.83 5.95 3.56
CA TYR A 266 -31.83 4.48 3.61
C TYR A 266 -32.99 3.90 2.79
N ASP A 267 -34.22 4.33 3.04
CA ASP A 267 -35.44 3.80 2.43
C ASP A 267 -35.44 3.95 0.90
N ARG A 268 -34.79 5.00 0.38
CA ARG A 268 -34.75 5.32 -1.05
C ARG A 268 -33.50 4.79 -1.75
N THR A 269 -32.46 4.39 -1.02
CA THR A 269 -31.23 3.90 -1.66
C THR A 269 -31.47 2.51 -2.22
N SER A 270 -31.61 2.39 -3.54
CA SER A 270 -31.84 1.10 -4.20
C SER A 270 -30.55 0.32 -4.42
N VAL A 271 -29.41 1.02 -4.49
CA VAL A 271 -28.11 0.42 -4.78
C VAL A 271 -26.95 1.31 -4.33
N ILE A 272 -25.83 0.69 -3.95
CA ILE A 272 -24.55 1.35 -3.71
C ILE A 272 -23.54 0.91 -4.77
N ILE A 273 -22.87 1.87 -5.41
CA ILE A 273 -21.87 1.63 -6.45
C ILE A 273 -20.48 1.67 -5.81
N ASP A 274 -19.84 0.52 -5.63
CA ASP A 274 -18.46 0.43 -5.13
C ASP A 274 -17.80 -0.86 -5.66
N SER A 275 -16.97 -0.72 -6.71
CA SER A 275 -16.30 -1.84 -7.37
C SER A 275 -15.48 -2.72 -6.43
N LYS A 276 -14.94 -2.17 -5.34
CA LYS A 276 -14.10 -2.93 -4.40
C LYS A 276 -14.90 -3.88 -3.51
N LYS A 277 -16.20 -3.68 -3.42
CA LYS A 277 -17.13 -4.43 -2.56
C LYS A 277 -18.30 -5.00 -3.37
N SER A 278 -18.15 -5.07 -4.68
CA SER A 278 -19.19 -5.58 -5.57
C SER A 278 -19.55 -7.02 -5.19
N GLY A 279 -20.84 -7.29 -5.04
CA GLY A 279 -21.36 -8.60 -4.60
C GLY A 279 -21.65 -8.69 -3.11
N GLU A 280 -21.25 -7.70 -2.31
CA GLU A 280 -21.66 -7.55 -0.91
C GLU A 280 -23.00 -6.78 -0.79
N SER A 281 -23.48 -6.61 0.45
CA SER A 281 -24.57 -5.70 0.78
C SER A 281 -24.24 -4.85 2.02
N TYR A 282 -24.90 -3.69 2.15
CA TYR A 282 -24.83 -2.83 3.33
C TYR A 282 -26.24 -2.52 3.83
N LYS A 283 -26.62 -3.06 5.00
CA LYS A 283 -28.00 -3.00 5.51
C LYS A 283 -29.03 -3.40 4.44
N ASP A 284 -28.83 -4.58 3.86
CA ASP A 284 -29.70 -5.12 2.80
C ASP A 284 -29.71 -4.35 1.47
N ILE A 285 -29.01 -3.21 1.37
CA ILE A 285 -28.80 -2.50 0.10
C ILE A 285 -27.68 -3.21 -0.67
N PRO A 286 -27.90 -3.63 -1.92
CA PRO A 286 -26.89 -4.30 -2.72
C PRO A 286 -25.74 -3.37 -3.10
N ILE A 287 -24.51 -3.89 -3.05
CA ILE A 287 -23.31 -3.19 -3.51
C ILE A 287 -22.87 -3.79 -4.85
N ILE A 288 -22.73 -2.92 -5.86
CA ILE A 288 -22.44 -3.34 -7.23
C ILE A 288 -21.22 -2.64 -7.80
N ASP A 289 -20.64 -3.28 -8.80
CA ASP A 289 -19.77 -2.62 -9.76
C ASP A 289 -20.57 -1.73 -10.72
N ILE A 290 -19.95 -0.64 -11.18
CA ILE A 290 -20.54 0.34 -12.09
C ILE A 290 -21.10 -0.28 -13.39
N ASN A 291 -20.50 -1.37 -13.88
CA ASN A 291 -20.96 -2.05 -15.09
C ASN A 291 -22.33 -2.72 -14.93
N SER A 292 -22.78 -2.94 -13.70
CA SER A 292 -24.10 -3.52 -13.40
C SER A 292 -25.18 -2.46 -13.16
N LEU A 293 -24.84 -1.18 -13.28
CA LEU A 293 -25.72 -0.07 -12.91
C LEU A 293 -27.04 -0.08 -13.68
N SER A 294 -27.02 -0.44 -14.98
CA SER A 294 -28.21 -0.53 -15.84
C SER A 294 -29.27 -1.55 -15.39
N LYS A 295 -28.93 -2.44 -14.45
CA LYS A 295 -29.86 -3.43 -13.89
C LYS A 295 -30.70 -2.88 -12.73
N PHE A 296 -30.41 -1.67 -12.27
CA PHE A 296 -31.06 -1.06 -11.11
C PHE A 296 -31.87 0.17 -11.50
N ASP A 297 -32.98 0.35 -10.80
CA ASP A 297 -33.89 1.47 -10.96
C ASP A 297 -33.54 2.56 -9.95
N PHE A 298 -33.23 3.76 -10.43
CA PHE A 298 -32.90 4.96 -9.66
C PHE A 298 -33.11 6.20 -10.55
N GLU A 299 -33.32 7.37 -9.94
CA GLU A 299 -33.56 8.64 -10.65
C GLU A 299 -32.38 9.62 -10.50
N ILE A 300 -31.45 9.30 -9.59
CA ILE A 300 -30.28 10.11 -9.29
C ILE A 300 -29.14 9.25 -8.73
N VAL A 301 -27.91 9.57 -9.13
CA VAL A 301 -26.69 9.09 -8.50
C VAL A 301 -26.10 10.19 -7.62
N VAL A 302 -26.00 9.94 -6.31
CA VAL A 302 -25.35 10.85 -5.35
C VAL A 302 -23.92 10.37 -5.12
N VAL A 303 -22.96 11.18 -5.56
CA VAL A 303 -21.54 10.91 -5.44
C VAL A 303 -21.03 11.44 -4.10
N THR A 304 -20.70 10.53 -3.18
CA THR A 304 -20.16 10.91 -1.86
C THR A 304 -18.67 11.26 -1.84
N PRO A 305 -17.79 10.69 -2.70
CA PRO A 305 -16.39 11.11 -2.82
C PRO A 305 -16.29 12.39 -3.67
N THR A 306 -16.66 13.54 -3.10
CA THR A 306 -16.78 14.80 -3.84
C THR A 306 -15.46 15.39 -4.32
N TYR A 307 -14.32 14.95 -3.76
CA TYR A 307 -12.98 15.37 -4.17
C TYR A 307 -12.63 14.95 -5.61
N ASP A 308 -13.29 13.94 -6.19
CA ASP A 308 -13.04 13.44 -7.55
C ASP A 308 -14.31 13.40 -8.40
N PHE A 309 -15.27 14.27 -8.07
CA PHE A 309 -16.60 14.26 -8.66
C PHE A 309 -16.58 14.31 -10.20
N SER A 310 -15.77 15.19 -10.80
CA SER A 310 -15.74 15.36 -12.26
C SER A 310 -15.32 14.10 -13.00
N ASN A 311 -14.36 13.33 -12.47
CA ASN A 311 -13.93 12.08 -13.09
C ASN A 311 -14.93 10.95 -12.84
N ILE A 312 -15.47 10.87 -11.62
CA ILE A 312 -16.52 9.91 -11.27
C ILE A 312 -17.76 10.12 -12.15
N LYS A 313 -18.18 11.38 -12.34
CA LYS A 313 -19.31 11.76 -13.18
C LYS A 313 -19.11 11.31 -14.62
N LYS A 314 -17.97 11.63 -15.24
CA LYS A 314 -17.65 11.17 -16.61
C LYS A 314 -17.70 9.65 -16.75
N LYS A 315 -17.30 8.90 -15.72
CA LYS A 315 -17.41 7.43 -15.73
C LYS A 315 -18.86 6.98 -15.65
N LEU A 316 -19.66 7.58 -14.77
CA LEU A 316 -21.07 7.25 -14.59
C LEU A 316 -21.92 7.57 -15.83
N GLU A 317 -21.64 8.68 -16.51
CA GLU A 317 -22.32 9.09 -17.76
C GLU A 317 -22.20 8.06 -18.90
N ILE A 318 -21.26 7.11 -18.81
CA ILE A 318 -21.14 6.00 -19.77
C ILE A 318 -22.22 4.93 -19.52
N TYR A 319 -22.70 4.80 -18.27
CA TYR A 319 -23.56 3.69 -17.83
C TYR A 319 -24.98 4.12 -17.47
N THR A 320 -25.24 5.42 -17.37
CA THR A 320 -26.57 5.96 -17.05
C THR A 320 -26.75 7.37 -17.61
N ASP A 321 -27.96 7.65 -18.10
CA ASP A 321 -28.40 8.99 -18.49
C ASP A 321 -29.08 9.74 -17.32
N GLU A 322 -29.20 9.10 -16.15
CA GLU A 322 -29.82 9.68 -14.97
C GLU A 322 -29.00 10.82 -14.38
N LYS A 323 -29.64 11.64 -13.55
CA LYS A 323 -28.99 12.80 -12.95
C LYS A 323 -27.83 12.36 -12.04
N ILE A 324 -26.64 12.91 -12.25
CA ILE A 324 -25.47 12.66 -11.39
C ILE A 324 -25.09 13.95 -10.65
N VAL A 325 -25.06 13.89 -9.32
CA VAL A 325 -24.75 15.03 -8.45
C VAL A 325 -23.70 14.67 -7.41
N SER A 326 -22.90 15.64 -6.97
CA SER A 326 -22.08 15.44 -5.79
C SER A 326 -22.91 15.67 -4.53
N LEU A 327 -22.55 14.99 -3.44
CA LEU A 327 -23.17 15.24 -2.14
C LEU A 327 -22.96 16.69 -1.67
N GLU A 328 -21.85 17.30 -2.06
CA GLU A 328 -21.52 18.69 -1.76
C GLU A 328 -22.47 19.67 -2.45
N ASP A 329 -22.71 19.48 -3.75
CA ASP A 329 -23.67 20.28 -4.52
C ASP A 329 -25.09 20.10 -3.94
N LEU A 330 -25.44 18.87 -3.58
CA LEU A 330 -26.77 18.56 -3.04
C LEU A 330 -26.98 19.18 -1.64
N LEU A 331 -25.92 19.36 -0.86
CA LEU A 331 -25.94 20.06 0.43
C LEU A 331 -25.77 21.58 0.31
N ASN A 332 -25.64 22.11 -0.91
CA ASN A 332 -25.28 23.50 -1.18
C ASN A 332 -24.04 23.97 -0.39
N LEU A 333 -23.03 23.09 -0.35
CA LEU A 333 -21.77 23.33 0.31
C LEU A 333 -20.75 23.85 -0.71
N HIS A 334 -20.08 24.96 -0.39
CA HIS A 334 -18.96 25.47 -1.18
C HIS A 334 -17.71 25.41 -0.32
N ILE A 335 -17.11 24.22 -0.22
CA ILE A 335 -15.91 24.02 0.60
C ILE A 335 -14.70 24.42 -0.26
N VAL A 336 -14.28 25.68 -0.12
CA VAL A 336 -13.07 26.20 -0.75
C VAL A 336 -11.85 25.76 0.05
N TYR A 337 -10.80 25.30 -0.64
CA TYR A 337 -9.49 24.97 -0.06
C TYR A 337 -8.44 25.97 -0.47
#